data_AF-A0A933YMA9-F1
#
_entry.id   AF-A0A933YMA9-F1
#
_cell.length_a   1.000
_cell.length_b   1.000
_cell.length_c   1.000
_cell.angle_alpha   90.00
_cell.angle_beta   90.00
_cell.angle_gamma   90.00
#
_symmetry.space_group_name_H-M   'P 1'
#
loop_
_entity.id
_entity.type
_entity.pdbx_description
1 polymer ?
#
loop_
_entity_poly.entity_id
_entity_poly.type
_entity_poly.pdbx_seq_one_letter_code
_entity_poly.pdbx_strand_id
1 'polypeptide(L)'
;MSATNRVTEFMVGDISPDYVQVESIKKASDDKEKQSQIEKAIEELSRRAQAFSSNQEFWNRLLALLGLVRTATNEKNWIPAQQMLTEATVLVNRAISSQALGRVRVRLALAPLIWFALLYGFQALTLSFRSPDGSYMLITPEYFPYLWLGMLGGTTIVLWGIVKHGVEMTFDRSYIIWYLLKPLLGAIMGVIAVLIVQAGYFALQGDVNVKHPTSLLVLAFIGGFSERFFIQTIDRVITALLGGEKGASGKNSSAQYAGQAQLPTGGNGAK
;
A
#
# COMPACT_ATOMS: atom_id res chain seq x y z
N MET A 1 5.80 -6.78 23.79
CA MET A 1 5.12 -5.79 22.94
C MET A 1 6.12 -5.24 21.93
N SER A 2 5.94 -5.51 20.64
CA SER A 2 6.85 -5.01 19.58
C SER A 2 6.75 -3.49 19.43
N ALA A 3 7.86 -2.80 19.15
CA ALA A 3 7.88 -1.36 18.86
C ALA A 3 6.91 -0.98 17.74
N THR A 4 6.66 -1.90 16.80
CA THR A 4 5.69 -1.75 15.72
C THR A 4 4.27 -1.52 16.23
N ASN A 5 3.86 -2.20 17.31
CA ASN A 5 2.52 -2.04 17.89
C ASN A 5 2.35 -0.67 18.57
N ARG A 6 3.40 -0.12 19.19
CA ARG A 6 3.31 1.17 19.88
C ARG A 6 3.08 2.34 18.93
N VAL A 7 3.70 2.32 17.75
CA VAL A 7 3.54 3.39 16.75
C VAL A 7 2.14 3.35 16.13
N THR A 8 1.63 2.15 15.80
CA THR A 8 0.25 2.00 15.31
C THR A 8 -0.77 2.37 16.39
N GLU A 9 -0.55 1.98 17.63
CA GLU A 9 -1.43 2.30 18.77
C GLU A 9 -1.47 3.81 19.05
N PHE A 10 -0.32 4.51 19.01
CA PHE A 10 -0.25 5.98 19.12
C PHE A 10 -0.95 6.70 17.97
N MET A 11 -0.75 6.23 16.73
CA MET A 11 -1.30 6.89 15.54
C MET A 11 -2.81 6.67 15.39
N VAL A 12 -3.26 5.46 15.71
CA VAL A 12 -4.65 5.02 15.50
C VAL A 12 -5.52 5.28 16.72
N GLY A 13 -4.97 5.28 17.93
CA GLY A 13 -5.75 5.34 19.17
C GLY A 13 -6.62 4.10 19.36
N ASP A 14 -7.37 4.07 20.47
CA ASP A 14 -8.29 2.99 20.81
C ASP A 14 -9.60 3.11 20.01
N ILE A 15 -9.47 3.11 18.68
CA ILE A 15 -10.60 3.09 17.76
C ILE A 15 -10.95 1.62 17.57
N SER A 16 -11.93 1.15 18.33
CA SER A 16 -12.59 -0.14 18.15
C SER A 16 -13.89 0.09 17.39
N PRO A 17 -13.92 -0.08 16.05
CA PRO A 17 -15.13 0.15 15.29
C PRO A 17 -16.22 -0.81 15.75
N ASP A 18 -17.46 -0.33 15.82
CA ASP A 18 -18.61 -1.20 16.10
C ASP A 18 -18.88 -2.08 14.88
N TYR A 19 -18.29 -3.27 14.87
CA TYR A 19 -18.39 -4.23 13.77
C TYR A 19 -19.75 -4.94 13.81
N VAL A 20 -20.33 -5.16 12.62
CA VAL A 20 -21.50 -6.02 12.48
C VAL A 20 -21.06 -7.46 12.74
N GLN A 21 -21.71 -8.11 13.69
CA GLN A 21 -21.59 -9.53 13.93
C GLN A 21 -22.87 -10.22 13.47
N VAL A 22 -22.75 -11.09 12.47
CA VAL A 22 -23.86 -11.94 12.05
C VAL A 22 -23.73 -13.27 12.80
N GLU A 23 -24.73 -13.60 13.60
CA GLU A 23 -24.75 -14.90 14.28
C GLU A 23 -24.84 -16.05 13.26
N SER A 24 -24.21 -17.18 13.59
CA SER A 24 -24.23 -18.34 12.73
C SER A 24 -25.62 -18.97 12.68
N ILE A 25 -26.17 -19.07 11.48
CA ILE A 25 -27.49 -19.66 11.18
C ILE A 25 -27.60 -21.12 11.68
N LYS A 26 -26.46 -21.79 11.93
CA LYS A 26 -26.37 -23.16 12.47
C LYS A 26 -27.04 -23.36 13.83
N LYS A 27 -27.33 -22.29 14.59
CA LYS A 27 -28.00 -22.40 15.90
C LYS A 27 -29.53 -22.53 15.81
N ALA A 28 -30.15 -22.17 14.67
CA ALA A 28 -31.60 -22.20 14.52
C ALA A 28 -32.11 -23.59 14.11
N SER A 29 -33.14 -24.08 14.80
CA SER A 29 -33.72 -25.41 14.57
C SER A 29 -34.77 -25.41 13.46
N ASP A 30 -35.47 -24.29 13.26
CA ASP A 30 -36.56 -24.15 12.28
C ASP A 30 -36.13 -23.31 11.05
N ASP A 31 -36.63 -23.68 9.87
CA ASP A 31 -36.37 -22.97 8.62
C ASP A 31 -36.95 -21.55 8.62
N LYS A 32 -38.10 -21.34 9.30
CA LYS A 32 -38.65 -19.98 9.48
C LYS A 32 -37.76 -19.12 10.35
N GLU A 33 -37.16 -19.70 11.37
CA GLU A 33 -36.24 -19.02 12.27
C GLU A 33 -34.95 -18.63 11.53
N LYS A 34 -34.39 -19.53 10.72
CA LYS A 34 -33.24 -19.25 9.84
C LYS A 34 -33.54 -18.10 8.87
N GLN A 35 -34.69 -18.13 8.22
CA GLN A 35 -35.11 -17.05 7.30
C GLN A 35 -35.25 -15.71 8.02
N SER A 36 -35.85 -15.71 9.22
CA SER A 36 -35.99 -14.50 10.05
C SER A 36 -34.63 -13.93 10.49
N GLN A 37 -33.68 -14.78 10.87
CA GLN A 37 -32.33 -14.36 11.23
C GLN A 37 -31.58 -13.73 10.03
N ILE A 38 -31.71 -14.32 8.84
CA ILE A 38 -31.10 -13.78 7.63
C ILE A 38 -31.71 -12.42 7.27
N GLU A 39 -33.03 -12.29 7.28
CA GLU A 39 -33.67 -11.02 6.90
C GLU A 39 -33.31 -9.90 7.89
N LYS A 40 -33.28 -10.18 9.20
CA LYS A 40 -32.78 -9.24 10.21
C LYS A 40 -31.33 -8.83 9.95
N ALA A 41 -30.47 -9.77 9.55
CA ALA A 41 -29.08 -9.46 9.23
C ALA A 41 -28.96 -8.60 7.96
N ILE A 42 -29.79 -8.86 6.93
CA ILE A 42 -29.86 -8.04 5.71
C ILE A 42 -30.30 -6.61 6.05
N GLU A 43 -31.34 -6.45 6.86
CA GLU A 43 -31.84 -5.15 7.31
C GLU A 43 -30.76 -4.39 8.09
N GLU A 44 -30.08 -5.05 9.04
CA GLU A 44 -28.99 -4.43 9.81
C GLU A 44 -27.83 -3.99 8.91
N LEU A 45 -27.38 -4.86 8.01
CA LEU A 45 -26.30 -4.55 7.06
C LEU A 45 -26.69 -3.38 6.16
N SER A 46 -27.91 -3.38 5.62
CA SER A 46 -28.43 -2.30 4.78
C SER A 46 -28.50 -0.97 5.54
N ARG A 47 -29.02 -1.00 6.78
CA ARG A 47 -29.11 0.18 7.65
C ARG A 47 -27.74 0.78 7.94
N ARG A 48 -26.75 -0.04 8.30
CA ARG A 48 -25.38 0.46 8.54
C ARG A 48 -24.71 0.93 7.26
N ALA A 49 -25.01 0.26 6.13
CA ALA A 49 -24.46 0.62 4.85
C ALA A 49 -25.02 1.92 4.25
N GLN A 50 -26.21 2.38 4.68
CA GLN A 50 -26.78 3.65 4.23
C GLN A 50 -25.83 4.84 4.44
N ALA A 51 -25.02 4.83 5.51
CA ALA A 51 -23.99 5.84 5.75
C ALA A 51 -22.93 5.92 4.63
N PHE A 52 -22.78 4.86 3.83
CA PHE A 52 -21.83 4.74 2.72
C PHE A 52 -22.51 4.76 1.34
N SER A 53 -23.81 5.03 1.28
CA SER A 53 -24.61 5.06 0.04
C SER A 53 -24.09 6.05 -1.02
N SER A 54 -23.29 7.04 -0.61
CA SER A 54 -22.61 7.96 -1.53
C SER A 54 -21.59 7.27 -2.45
N ASN A 55 -21.05 6.11 -2.06
CA ASN A 55 -20.16 5.33 -2.90
C ASN A 55 -20.98 4.31 -3.71
N GLN A 56 -21.25 4.64 -4.99
CA GLN A 56 -22.09 3.81 -5.86
C GLN A 56 -21.51 2.41 -6.11
N GLU A 57 -20.19 2.27 -6.23
CA GLU A 57 -19.56 0.96 -6.45
C GLU A 57 -19.78 0.04 -5.24
N PHE A 58 -19.51 0.55 -4.04
CA PHE A 58 -19.78 -0.16 -2.79
C PHE A 58 -21.26 -0.52 -2.66
N TRP A 59 -22.15 0.43 -2.90
CA TRP A 59 -23.60 0.25 -2.74
C TRP A 59 -24.15 -0.80 -3.72
N ASN A 60 -23.76 -0.72 -5.00
CA ASN A 60 -24.17 -1.69 -6.01
C ASN A 60 -23.66 -3.10 -5.70
N ARG A 61 -22.42 -3.22 -5.24
CA ARG A 61 -21.84 -4.52 -4.85
C ARG A 61 -22.53 -5.12 -3.62
N LEU A 62 -22.86 -4.29 -2.63
CA LEU A 62 -23.61 -4.73 -1.46
C LEU A 62 -25.03 -5.18 -1.85
N LEU A 63 -25.76 -4.38 -2.63
CA LEU A 63 -27.10 -4.74 -3.09
C LEU A 63 -27.11 -6.03 -3.92
N ALA A 64 -26.10 -6.24 -4.76
CA ALA A 64 -25.95 -7.49 -5.51
C ALA A 64 -25.78 -8.69 -4.56
N LEU A 65 -24.91 -8.59 -3.55
CA LEU A 65 -24.73 -9.65 -2.55
C LEU A 65 -26.01 -9.91 -1.74
N LEU A 66 -26.67 -8.85 -1.25
CA LEU A 66 -27.92 -9.00 -0.48
C LEU A 66 -29.05 -9.60 -1.34
N GLY A 67 -29.10 -9.25 -2.63
CA GLY A 67 -30.00 -9.87 -3.60
C GLY A 67 -29.75 -11.38 -3.72
N LEU A 68 -28.49 -11.80 -3.85
CA LEU A 68 -28.12 -13.21 -3.92
C LEU A 68 -28.41 -13.97 -2.62
N VAL A 69 -28.23 -13.32 -1.46
CA VAL A 69 -28.62 -13.90 -0.16
C VAL A 69 -30.12 -14.14 -0.12
N ARG A 70 -30.96 -13.19 -0.57
CA ARG A 70 -32.41 -13.34 -0.62
C ARG A 70 -32.85 -14.46 -1.55
N THR A 71 -32.26 -14.58 -2.74
CA THR A 71 -32.58 -15.68 -3.66
C THR A 71 -32.21 -17.03 -3.08
N ALA A 72 -31.00 -17.17 -2.52
CA ALA A 72 -30.56 -18.42 -1.88
C ALA A 72 -31.42 -18.78 -0.66
N THR A 73 -31.88 -17.78 0.10
CA THR A 73 -32.78 -17.96 1.24
C THR A 73 -34.17 -18.44 0.80
N ASN A 74 -34.72 -17.87 -0.27
CA ASN A 74 -36.00 -18.31 -0.85
C ASN A 74 -35.94 -19.74 -1.40
N GLU A 75 -34.79 -20.15 -1.94
CA GLU A 75 -34.51 -21.52 -2.38
C GLU A 75 -34.21 -22.48 -1.20
N LYS A 76 -34.24 -21.99 0.05
CA LYS A 76 -33.87 -22.74 1.27
C LYS A 76 -32.43 -23.28 1.25
N ASN A 77 -31.55 -22.66 0.47
CA ASN A 77 -30.15 -23.03 0.40
C ASN A 77 -29.33 -22.23 1.41
N TRP A 78 -29.31 -22.74 2.66
CA TRP A 78 -28.77 -22.02 3.81
C TRP A 78 -27.25 -21.82 3.78
N ILE A 79 -26.50 -22.76 3.18
CA ILE A 79 -25.03 -22.70 3.17
C ILE A 79 -24.52 -21.55 2.27
N PRO A 80 -24.94 -21.44 0.99
CA PRO A 80 -24.56 -20.31 0.15
C PRO A 80 -25.10 -18.98 0.68
N ALA A 81 -26.33 -18.96 1.21
CA ALA A 81 -26.89 -17.76 1.83
C ALA A 81 -25.98 -17.25 2.97
N GLN A 82 -25.47 -18.15 3.83
CA GLN A 82 -24.56 -17.79 4.90
C GLN A 82 -23.20 -17.29 4.39
N GLN A 83 -22.65 -17.92 3.35
CA GLN A 83 -21.37 -17.50 2.75
C GLN A 83 -21.49 -16.08 2.18
N MET A 84 -22.52 -15.84 1.36
CA MET A 84 -22.78 -14.53 0.76
C MET A 84 -23.07 -13.45 1.82
N LEU A 85 -23.78 -13.82 2.90
CA LEU A 85 -24.03 -12.93 4.03
C LEU A 85 -22.75 -12.58 4.78
N THR A 86 -21.83 -13.53 4.93
CA THR A 86 -20.51 -13.30 5.52
C THR A 86 -19.68 -12.36 4.64
N GLU A 87 -19.70 -12.54 3.31
CA GLU A 87 -19.03 -11.63 2.38
C GLU A 87 -19.60 -10.21 2.45
N ALA A 88 -20.93 -10.06 2.47
CA ALA A 88 -21.58 -8.76 2.66
C ALA A 88 -21.18 -8.12 3.99
N THR A 89 -21.09 -8.91 5.07
CA THR A 89 -20.65 -8.46 6.39
C THR A 89 -19.21 -7.97 6.37
N VAL A 90 -18.29 -8.71 5.74
CA VAL A 90 -16.88 -8.30 5.59
C VAL A 90 -16.78 -7.00 4.80
N LEU A 91 -17.58 -6.84 3.74
CA LEU A 91 -17.61 -5.64 2.91
C LEU A 91 -18.07 -4.41 3.70
N VAL A 92 -19.15 -4.53 4.49
CA VAL A 92 -19.63 -3.43 5.36
C VAL A 92 -18.63 -3.12 6.48
N ASN A 93 -18.10 -4.14 7.17
CA ASN A 93 -17.11 -3.96 8.23
C ASN A 93 -15.82 -3.30 7.71
N ARG A 94 -15.42 -3.60 6.47
CA ARG A 94 -14.31 -2.92 5.81
C ARG A 94 -14.59 -1.44 5.59
N ALA A 95 -15.79 -1.08 5.12
CA ALA A 95 -16.19 0.31 4.94
C ALA A 95 -16.23 1.08 6.27
N ILE A 96 -16.80 0.49 7.32
CA ILE A 96 -16.84 1.07 8.67
C ILE A 96 -15.41 1.32 9.20
N SER A 97 -14.55 0.31 9.11
CA SER A 97 -13.13 0.44 9.51
C SER A 97 -12.42 1.55 8.73
N SER A 98 -12.70 1.64 7.42
CA SER A 98 -12.14 2.67 6.55
C SER A 98 -12.52 4.10 6.97
N GLN A 99 -13.80 4.30 7.33
CA GLN A 99 -14.30 5.60 7.78
C GLN A 99 -13.74 5.98 9.15
N ALA A 100 -13.68 5.01 10.07
CA ALA A 100 -13.10 5.21 11.40
C ALA A 100 -11.63 5.67 11.33
N LEU A 101 -10.92 5.30 10.27
CA LEU A 101 -9.53 5.69 10.03
C LEU A 101 -9.38 7.06 9.33
N GLY A 102 -10.46 7.81 9.09
CA GLY A 102 -10.41 9.14 8.46
C GLY A 102 -9.46 10.11 9.16
N ARG A 103 -9.44 10.13 10.49
CA ARG A 103 -8.50 10.98 11.26
C ARG A 103 -7.05 10.53 11.11
N VAL A 104 -6.81 9.22 10.99
CA VAL A 104 -5.47 8.65 10.76
C VAL A 104 -4.97 9.03 9.37
N ARG A 105 -5.84 9.08 8.35
CA ARG A 105 -5.47 9.52 6.98
C ARG A 105 -4.93 10.94 6.98
N VAL A 106 -5.56 11.87 7.70
CA VAL A 106 -5.08 13.27 7.80
C VAL A 106 -3.72 13.32 8.49
N ARG A 107 -3.52 12.58 9.59
CA ARG A 107 -2.22 12.48 10.27
C ARG A 107 -1.13 11.92 9.34
N LEU A 108 -1.46 10.89 8.55
CA LEU A 108 -0.55 10.30 7.58
C LEU A 108 -0.22 11.25 6.43
N ALA A 109 -1.18 12.06 5.97
CA ALA A 109 -0.94 13.09 4.97
C ALA A 109 -0.02 14.21 5.48
N LEU A 110 -0.02 14.47 6.79
CA LEU A 110 0.87 15.44 7.44
C LEU A 110 2.23 14.85 7.85
N ALA A 111 2.35 13.53 8.00
CA ALA A 111 3.59 12.87 8.38
C ALA A 111 4.81 13.20 7.47
N PRO A 112 4.66 13.35 6.13
CA PRO A 112 5.74 13.82 5.27
C PRO A 112 6.34 15.17 5.69
N LEU A 113 5.56 16.08 6.29
CA LEU A 113 6.08 17.38 6.74
C LEU A 113 7.16 17.23 7.81
N ILE A 114 7.04 16.20 8.66
CA ILE A 114 8.06 15.88 9.67
C ILE A 114 9.35 15.47 8.97
N TRP A 115 9.26 14.64 7.92
CA TRP A 115 10.44 14.24 7.14
C TRP A 115 11.10 15.40 6.42
N PHE A 116 10.31 16.33 5.86
CA PHE A 116 10.86 17.54 5.26
C PHE A 116 11.54 18.44 6.30
N ALA A 117 10.95 18.60 7.49
CA ALA A 117 11.58 19.34 8.58
C ALA A 117 12.88 18.67 9.06
N LEU A 118 12.90 17.33 9.17
CA LEU A 118 14.09 16.57 9.51
C LEU A 118 15.17 16.70 8.44
N LEU A 119 14.81 16.65 7.14
CA LEU A 119 15.76 16.85 6.05
C LEU A 119 16.33 18.27 6.05
N TYR A 120 15.50 19.28 6.29
CA TYR A 120 15.94 20.67 6.44
C TYR A 120 16.90 20.83 7.63
N GLY A 121 16.56 20.26 8.80
CA GLY A 121 17.42 20.27 9.97
C GLY A 121 18.75 19.56 9.71
N PHE A 122 18.72 18.42 9.02
CA PHE A 122 19.92 17.69 8.60
C PHE A 122 20.78 18.52 7.64
N GLN A 123 20.16 19.22 6.69
CA GLN A 123 20.86 20.16 5.80
C GLN A 123 21.54 21.28 6.57
N ALA A 124 20.83 21.95 7.49
CA ALA A 124 21.39 22.99 8.34
C ALA A 124 22.55 22.47 9.21
N LEU A 125 22.42 21.24 9.72
CA LEU A 125 23.46 20.57 10.50
C LEU A 125 24.73 20.36 9.67
N THR A 126 24.61 19.83 8.45
CA THR A 126 25.77 19.62 7.57
C THR A 126 26.49 20.91 7.20
N LEU A 127 25.75 22.01 7.02
CA LEU A 127 26.34 23.33 6.77
C LEU A 127 27.06 23.90 8.00
N SER A 128 26.62 23.53 9.21
CA SER A 128 27.24 23.95 10.47
C SER A 128 28.55 23.22 10.76
N PHE A 129 28.72 21.99 10.25
CA PHE A 129 29.94 21.19 10.35
C PHE A 129 30.86 21.36 9.13
N ARG A 130 30.84 22.53 8.49
CA ARG A 130 31.78 22.85 7.42
C ARG A 130 33.17 23.02 8.01
N SER A 131 34.10 22.18 7.57
CA SER A 131 35.50 22.24 7.99
C SER A 131 36.17 23.51 7.40
N PRO A 132 37.22 24.06 8.04
CA PRO A 132 37.91 25.28 7.57
C PRO A 132 38.53 25.17 6.18
N ASP A 133 38.86 23.95 5.74
CA ASP A 133 39.33 23.61 4.39
C ASP A 133 38.20 23.61 3.34
N GLY A 134 36.96 23.86 3.76
CA GLY A 134 35.78 23.88 2.91
C GLY A 134 35.18 22.51 2.63
N SER A 135 35.71 21.43 3.23
CA SER A 135 35.17 20.08 3.11
C SER A 135 33.95 19.87 4.02
N TYR A 136 33.10 18.93 3.64
CA TYR A 136 31.89 18.55 4.39
C TYR A 136 32.06 17.13 4.93
N MET A 137 31.81 16.94 6.23
CA MET A 137 32.08 15.67 6.90
C MET A 137 31.09 14.55 6.54
N LEU A 138 29.87 14.88 6.12
CA LEU A 138 28.77 13.91 5.94
C LEU A 138 28.32 13.80 4.48
N ILE A 139 27.69 14.85 3.96
CA ILE A 139 27.15 14.92 2.60
C ILE A 139 27.51 16.28 2.04
N THR A 140 27.99 16.31 0.80
CA THR A 140 28.27 17.56 0.10
C THR A 140 26.95 18.27 -0.23
N PRO A 141 26.88 19.62 -0.08
CA PRO A 141 25.67 20.40 -0.32
C PRO A 141 25.02 20.19 -1.69
N GLU A 142 25.82 19.76 -2.68
CA GLU A 142 25.39 19.49 -4.05
C GLU A 142 24.36 18.36 -4.17
N TYR A 143 24.29 17.42 -3.21
CA TYR A 143 23.33 16.31 -3.26
C TYR A 143 21.98 16.61 -2.61
N PHE A 144 21.87 17.70 -1.83
CA PHE A 144 20.61 18.05 -1.16
C PHE A 144 19.45 18.28 -2.13
N PRO A 145 19.62 18.98 -3.28
CA PRO A 145 18.55 19.10 -4.26
C PRO A 145 17.96 17.74 -4.68
N TYR A 146 18.80 16.71 -4.86
CA TYR A 146 18.33 15.37 -5.22
C TYR A 146 17.63 14.67 -4.05
N LEU A 147 18.09 14.86 -2.81
CA LEU A 147 17.37 14.38 -1.62
C LEU A 147 15.97 15.01 -1.52
N TRP A 148 15.86 16.32 -1.72
CA TRP A 148 14.59 17.04 -1.69
C TRP A 148 13.63 16.56 -2.77
N LEU A 149 14.11 16.42 -4.02
CA LEU A 149 13.27 15.97 -5.14
C LEU A 149 12.90 14.49 -5.00
N GLY A 150 13.81 13.64 -4.53
CA GLY A 150 13.52 12.24 -4.20
C GLY A 150 12.46 12.11 -3.10
N MET A 151 12.56 12.91 -2.04
CA MET A 151 11.57 12.96 -0.96
C MET A 151 10.20 13.43 -1.45
N LEU A 152 10.18 14.42 -2.36
CA LEU A 152 8.97 14.90 -3.01
C LEU A 152 8.31 13.78 -3.84
N GLY A 153 9.09 13.00 -4.60
CA GLY A 153 8.60 11.83 -5.32
C GLY A 153 7.99 10.78 -4.39
N GLY A 154 8.70 10.43 -3.31
CA GLY A 154 8.23 9.49 -2.30
C GLY A 154 6.97 9.96 -1.55
N THR A 155 6.83 11.27 -1.34
CA THR A 155 5.63 11.87 -0.76
C THR A 155 4.45 11.81 -1.73
N THR A 156 4.70 12.04 -3.02
CA THR A 156 3.66 12.03 -4.05
C THR A 156 3.01 10.65 -4.17
N ILE A 157 3.78 9.56 -4.12
CA ILE A 157 3.23 8.20 -4.17
C ILE A 157 2.43 7.86 -2.90
N VAL A 158 2.81 8.40 -1.74
CA VAL A 158 2.05 8.27 -0.48
C VAL A 158 0.70 8.98 -0.59
N LEU A 159 0.68 10.23 -1.04
CA LEU A 159 -0.56 10.99 -1.22
C LEU A 159 -1.48 10.31 -2.23
N TRP A 160 -0.94 9.86 -3.36
CA TRP A 160 -1.70 9.10 -4.35
C TRP A 160 -2.27 7.81 -3.76
N GLY A 161 -1.48 7.06 -2.97
CA GLY A 161 -1.93 5.87 -2.27
C GLY A 161 -3.06 6.15 -1.27
N ILE A 162 -2.94 7.22 -0.48
CA ILE A 162 -3.99 7.62 0.49
C ILE A 162 -5.28 8.00 -0.23
N VAL A 163 -5.21 8.77 -1.32
CA VAL A 163 -6.40 9.14 -2.11
C VAL A 163 -7.05 7.90 -2.70
N LYS A 164 -6.28 7.03 -3.36
CA LYS A 164 -6.79 5.81 -3.98
C LYS A 164 -7.48 4.88 -2.98
N HIS A 165 -6.79 4.51 -1.89
CA HIS A 165 -7.37 3.63 -0.86
C HIS A 165 -8.49 4.32 -0.07
N GLY A 166 -8.51 5.66 -0.08
CA GLY A 166 -9.58 6.44 0.51
C GLY A 166 -10.89 6.35 -0.27
N VAL A 167 -10.81 6.39 -1.60
CA VAL A 167 -11.96 6.23 -2.52
C VAL A 167 -12.47 4.78 -2.52
N GLU A 168 -11.56 3.80 -2.55
CA GLU A 168 -11.92 2.37 -2.59
C GLU A 168 -12.35 1.81 -1.21
N MET A 169 -12.30 2.62 -0.15
CA MET A 169 -12.57 2.21 1.23
C MET A 169 -11.71 1.01 1.71
N THR A 170 -10.57 0.77 1.09
CA THR A 170 -9.74 -0.42 1.31
C THR A 170 -8.62 -0.23 2.33
N PHE A 171 -8.56 0.93 2.98
CA PHE A 171 -7.47 1.31 3.88
C PHE A 171 -7.25 0.31 5.03
N ASP A 172 -6.03 -0.21 5.14
CA ASP A 172 -5.60 -1.20 6.13
C ASP A 172 -4.47 -0.61 6.99
N ARG A 173 -4.56 -0.83 8.31
CA ARG A 173 -3.59 -0.37 9.32
C ARG A 173 -2.18 -0.94 9.09
N SER A 174 -2.07 -2.11 8.48
CA SER A 174 -0.79 -2.79 8.22
C SER A 174 0.14 -1.98 7.32
N TYR A 175 -0.41 -1.09 6.48
CA TYR A 175 0.36 -0.25 5.56
C TYR A 175 0.82 1.09 6.15
N ILE A 176 0.45 1.40 7.41
CA ILE A 176 0.84 2.67 8.07
C ILE A 176 2.35 2.88 8.05
N ILE A 177 3.13 1.84 8.32
CA ILE A 177 4.60 1.92 8.35
C ILE A 177 5.17 2.21 6.96
N TRP A 178 4.56 1.65 5.92
CA TRP A 178 4.95 1.88 4.53
C TRP A 178 4.73 3.35 4.17
N TYR A 179 3.57 3.92 4.49
CA TYR A 179 3.30 5.35 4.25
C TYR A 179 4.27 6.26 5.01
N LEU A 180 4.66 5.89 6.23
CA LEU A 180 5.57 6.69 7.05
C LEU A 180 7.01 6.67 6.53
N LEU A 181 7.53 5.52 6.10
CA LEU A 181 8.91 5.38 5.64
C LEU A 181 9.13 5.80 4.19
N LYS A 182 8.07 5.89 3.40
CA LYS A 182 8.16 6.16 1.96
C LYS A 182 8.87 7.47 1.56
N PRO A 183 8.60 8.62 2.20
CA PRO A 183 9.31 9.86 1.88
C PRO A 183 10.83 9.74 2.09
N LEU A 184 11.26 9.07 3.17
CA LEU A 184 12.67 8.84 3.46
C LEU A 184 13.32 7.93 2.41
N LEU A 185 12.67 6.81 2.08
CA LEU A 185 13.14 5.92 1.01
C LEU A 185 13.22 6.64 -0.33
N GLY A 186 12.24 7.49 -0.64
CA GLY A 186 12.23 8.30 -1.85
C GLY A 186 13.43 9.23 -1.95
N ALA A 187 13.82 9.88 -0.85
CA ALA A 187 15.00 10.74 -0.79
C ALA A 187 16.29 9.97 -1.14
N ILE A 188 16.48 8.81 -0.50
CA ILE A 188 17.64 7.94 -0.70
C ILE A 188 17.67 7.43 -2.14
N MET A 189 16.54 6.93 -2.65
CA MET A 189 16.44 6.43 -4.03
C MET A 189 16.71 7.52 -5.07
N GLY A 190 16.29 8.76 -4.81
CA GLY A 190 16.56 9.90 -5.70
C GLY A 190 18.05 10.18 -5.85
N VAL A 191 18.80 10.21 -4.74
CA VAL A 191 20.27 10.36 -4.78
C VAL A 191 20.93 9.19 -5.48
N ILE A 192 20.56 7.95 -5.12
CA ILE A 192 21.15 6.76 -5.72
C ILE A 192 20.88 6.73 -7.23
N ALA A 193 19.69 7.09 -7.70
CA ALA A 193 19.38 7.15 -9.12
C ALA A 193 20.29 8.14 -9.87
N VAL A 194 20.55 9.31 -9.28
CA VAL A 194 21.48 10.31 -9.85
C VAL A 194 22.91 9.79 -9.89
N LEU A 195 23.39 9.19 -8.80
CA LEU A 195 24.73 8.60 -8.73
C LEU A 195 24.93 7.49 -9.77
N ILE A 196 23.92 6.63 -9.93
CA ILE A 196 23.93 5.55 -10.93
C ILE A 196 24.07 6.13 -12.34
N VAL A 197 23.31 7.17 -12.67
CA VAL A 197 23.40 7.80 -14.00
C VAL A 197 24.73 8.51 -14.19
N GLN A 198 25.23 9.26 -13.19
CA GLN A 198 26.54 9.89 -13.25
C GLN A 198 27.68 8.86 -13.44
N ALA A 199 27.63 7.72 -12.74
CA ALA A 199 28.58 6.63 -12.93
C ALA A 199 28.50 6.04 -14.34
N GLY A 200 27.29 5.89 -14.90
CA GLY A 200 27.10 5.46 -16.29
C GLY A 200 27.67 6.45 -17.31
N TYR A 201 27.48 7.77 -17.09
CA TYR A 201 28.09 8.80 -17.93
C TYR A 201 29.62 8.76 -17.86
N PHE A 202 30.19 8.65 -16.66
CA PHE A 202 31.63 8.54 -16.47
C PHE A 202 32.22 7.32 -17.19
N ALA A 203 31.56 6.16 -17.09
CA ALA A 203 32.02 4.96 -17.77
C ALA A 203 31.98 5.05 -19.31
N LEU A 204 31.00 5.78 -19.87
CA LEU A 204 30.82 5.91 -21.32
C LEU A 204 31.63 7.05 -21.95
N GLN A 205 31.78 8.18 -21.25
CA GLN A 205 32.32 9.42 -21.81
C GLN A 205 33.61 9.89 -21.09
N GLY A 206 33.99 9.26 -19.98
CA GLY A 206 35.13 9.67 -19.16
C GLY A 206 34.93 10.97 -18.37
N ASP A 207 33.73 11.57 -18.46
CA ASP A 207 33.35 12.81 -17.78
C ASP A 207 32.00 12.63 -17.09
N VAL A 208 31.85 13.26 -15.93
CA VAL A 208 30.62 13.30 -15.12
C VAL A 208 29.75 14.51 -15.43
N ASN A 209 30.20 15.41 -16.32
CA ASN A 209 29.54 16.68 -16.57
C ASN A 209 28.25 16.52 -17.39
N VAL A 210 27.12 16.44 -16.69
CA VAL A 210 25.79 16.37 -17.31
C VAL A 210 25.37 17.77 -17.77
N LYS A 211 25.25 17.96 -19.09
CA LYS A 211 24.95 19.24 -19.76
C LYS A 211 23.68 19.96 -19.25
N HIS A 212 22.74 19.24 -18.65
CA HIS A 212 21.49 19.79 -18.13
C HIS A 212 21.25 19.31 -16.68
N PRO A 213 21.62 20.10 -15.66
CA PRO A 213 21.42 19.75 -14.25
C PRO A 213 19.96 19.42 -13.89
N THR A 214 19.01 20.03 -14.61
CA THR A 214 17.57 19.81 -14.44
C THR A 214 17.16 18.36 -14.73
N SER A 215 17.82 17.65 -15.64
CA SER A 215 17.47 16.26 -15.95
C SER A 215 17.76 15.33 -14.76
N LEU A 216 18.82 15.60 -14.00
CA LEU A 216 19.16 14.87 -12.78
C LEU A 216 18.15 15.13 -11.66
N LEU A 217 17.62 16.36 -11.56
CA LEU A 217 16.54 16.67 -10.59
C LEU A 217 15.25 15.92 -10.91
N VAL A 218 14.86 15.89 -12.20
CA VAL A 218 13.69 15.10 -12.65
C VAL A 218 13.92 13.61 -12.40
N LEU A 219 15.13 13.12 -12.68
CA LEU A 219 15.50 11.73 -12.39
C LEU A 219 15.41 11.40 -10.90
N ALA A 220 15.90 12.29 -10.03
CA ALA A 220 15.81 12.11 -8.59
C ALA A 220 14.35 12.01 -8.12
N PHE A 221 13.47 12.87 -8.67
CA PHE A 221 12.04 12.80 -8.41
C PHE A 221 11.42 11.47 -8.86
N ILE A 222 11.68 11.05 -10.11
CA ILE A 222 11.13 9.80 -10.65
C ILE A 222 11.66 8.58 -9.86
N GLY A 223 12.96 8.59 -9.51
CA GLY A 223 13.59 7.57 -8.69
C GLY A 223 12.95 7.46 -7.31
N GLY A 224 12.62 8.59 -6.69
CA GLY A 224 11.89 8.60 -5.42
C GLY A 224 10.42 8.23 -5.52
N PHE A 225 9.78 8.50 -6.66
CA PHE A 225 8.37 8.19 -6.92
C PHE A 225 8.12 6.71 -7.23
N SER A 226 9.02 6.05 -7.97
CA SER A 226 8.77 4.73 -8.55
C SER A 226 9.89 3.72 -8.27
N GLU A 227 9.56 2.69 -7.48
CA GLU A 227 10.43 1.51 -7.26
C GLU A 227 10.79 0.76 -8.55
N ARG A 228 9.82 0.59 -9.46
CA ARG A 228 10.03 -0.14 -10.72
C ARG A 228 11.08 0.55 -11.58
N PHE A 229 10.94 1.86 -11.75
CA PHE A 229 11.91 2.71 -12.44
C PHE A 229 13.30 2.64 -11.81
N PHE A 230 13.39 2.69 -10.48
CA PHE A 230 14.67 2.60 -9.77
C PHE A 230 15.40 1.28 -10.06
N ILE A 231 14.69 0.14 -9.95
CA ILE A 231 15.24 -1.19 -10.26
C ILE A 231 15.70 -1.25 -11.72
N GLN A 232 14.86 -0.78 -12.66
CA GLN A 232 15.23 -0.74 -14.08
C GLN A 232 16.45 0.14 -14.37
N THR A 233 16.65 1.22 -13.60
CA THR A 233 17.80 2.11 -13.76
C THR A 233 19.08 1.42 -13.28
N ILE A 234 19.01 0.71 -12.16
CA ILE A 234 20.10 -0.16 -11.68
C ILE A 234 20.47 -1.19 -12.75
N ASP A 235 19.49 -1.93 -13.26
CA ASP A 235 19.73 -3.00 -14.25
C ASP A 235 20.42 -2.47 -15.51
N ARG A 236 20.00 -1.30 -15.99
CA ARG A 236 20.58 -0.66 -17.18
C ARG A 236 22.05 -0.28 -16.96
N VAL A 237 22.37 0.28 -15.80
CA VAL A 237 23.76 0.67 -15.50
C VAL A 237 24.64 -0.54 -15.23
N ILE A 238 24.15 -1.55 -14.52
CA ILE A 238 24.86 -2.83 -14.37
C ILE A 238 25.18 -3.41 -15.75
N THR A 239 24.21 -3.42 -16.66
CA THR A 239 24.41 -3.91 -18.03
C THR A 239 25.45 -3.09 -18.80
N ALA A 240 25.43 -1.76 -18.65
CA ALA A 240 26.38 -0.87 -19.31
C ALA A 240 27.81 -0.99 -18.75
N LEU A 241 27.95 -1.19 -17.44
CA LEU A 241 29.25 -1.32 -16.77
C LEU A 241 29.87 -2.71 -16.96
N LEU A 242 29.06 -3.77 -16.95
CA LEU A 242 29.53 -5.15 -17.06
C LEU A 242 29.57 -5.68 -18.51
N GLY A 243 29.35 -4.83 -19.52
CA GLY A 243 29.53 -5.21 -20.92
C GLY A 243 28.51 -6.24 -21.43
N GLY A 244 27.26 -6.13 -20.99
CA GLY A 244 26.08 -6.74 -21.63
C GLY A 244 26.17 -8.21 -22.06
N GLU A 245 25.83 -9.12 -21.15
CA GLU A 245 25.11 -10.35 -21.51
C GLU A 245 23.88 -10.52 -20.62
N LYS A 246 22.68 -10.47 -21.24
CA LYS A 246 21.45 -10.95 -20.61
C LYS A 246 21.52 -12.48 -20.53
N GLY A 247 22.05 -13.00 -19.43
CA GLY A 247 21.86 -14.38 -19.00
C GLY A 247 20.79 -14.46 -17.91
N ALA A 248 19.53 -14.71 -18.30
CA ALA A 248 18.50 -15.39 -17.50
C ALA A 248 18.29 -14.97 -16.02
N SER A 249 17.55 -13.89 -15.77
CA SER A 249 16.73 -13.81 -14.55
C SER A 249 15.55 -12.86 -14.75
N GLY A 250 14.37 -13.41 -15.06
CA GLY A 250 13.20 -12.58 -15.38
C GLY A 250 12.05 -13.28 -16.10
N LYS A 251 11.98 -14.60 -16.08
CA LYS A 251 10.77 -15.39 -16.33
C LYS A 251 10.85 -16.56 -15.36
N ASN A 252 10.27 -16.42 -14.16
CA ASN A 252 9.84 -17.54 -13.30
C ASN A 252 9.15 -17.12 -11.98
N SER A 253 8.86 -15.83 -11.73
CA SER A 253 8.19 -15.44 -10.46
C SER A 253 6.65 -15.36 -10.54
N SER A 254 6.02 -15.69 -11.67
CA SER A 254 4.54 -15.71 -11.79
C SER A 254 3.95 -17.10 -12.05
N ALA A 255 4.77 -18.14 -12.24
CA ALA A 255 4.30 -19.52 -12.46
C ALA A 255 4.33 -20.39 -11.18
N GLN A 256 5.02 -19.94 -10.12
CA GLN A 256 5.26 -20.76 -8.92
C GLN A 256 4.22 -20.60 -7.80
N TYR A 257 3.20 -19.75 -7.99
CA TYR A 257 2.07 -19.59 -7.05
C TYR A 257 0.75 -20.19 -7.56
N ALA A 258 0.73 -20.78 -8.77
CA ALA A 258 -0.46 -21.44 -9.33
C ALA A 258 -0.43 -22.98 -9.21
N GLY A 259 0.64 -23.56 -8.68
CA GLY A 259 0.89 -25.01 -8.69
C GLY A 259 0.78 -25.75 -7.35
N GLN A 260 0.41 -25.07 -6.25
CA GLN A 260 0.30 -25.72 -4.92
C GLN A 260 -1.07 -25.42 -4.28
N ALA A 261 -2.12 -25.94 -4.92
CA ALA A 261 -3.42 -26.14 -4.29
C ALA A 261 -4.15 -27.32 -4.97
N GLN A 262 -3.51 -28.49 -4.99
CA GLN A 262 -4.21 -29.76 -5.20
C GLN A 262 -3.88 -30.67 -4.03
N LEU A 263 -4.86 -30.83 -3.15
CA LEU A 263 -4.86 -31.81 -2.07
C LEU A 263 -4.93 -33.23 -2.66
N PRO A 264 -4.28 -34.23 -2.05
CA PRO A 264 -4.36 -35.60 -2.52
C PRO A 264 -5.72 -36.20 -2.15
N THR A 265 -6.59 -36.38 -3.15
CA THR A 265 -7.76 -37.26 -3.03
C THR A 265 -7.28 -38.70 -3.09
N GLY A 266 -7.39 -39.39 -1.96
CA GLY A 266 -7.10 -40.81 -1.82
C GLY A 266 -7.87 -41.65 -2.82
N GLY A 267 -7.14 -42.46 -3.59
CA GLY A 267 -7.70 -43.58 -4.33
C GLY A 267 -8.04 -44.69 -3.34
N ASN A 268 -9.31 -45.07 -3.27
CA ASN A 268 -9.74 -46.34 -2.72
C ASN A 268 -10.37 -47.14 -3.85
N GLY A 269 -9.85 -48.34 -4.07
CA GLY A 269 -10.30 -49.22 -5.14
C GLY A 269 -11.68 -49.81 -4.87
N ALA A 270 -12.23 -50.43 -5.93
CA ALA A 270 -12.75 -51.79 -5.94
C ALA A 270 -13.97 -51.91 -6.87
N LYS A 271 -13.84 -52.91 -7.76
CA LYS A 271 -14.85 -53.59 -8.59
C LYS A 271 -15.25 -52.91 -9.89
#